data_AF-A0A8H6R832-F1
#
_entry.id   AF-A0A8H6R832-F1
#
_cell.length_a   1.000
_cell.length_b   1.000
_cell.length_c   1.000
_cell.angle_alpha   90.00
_cell.angle_beta   90.00
_cell.angle_gamma   90.00
#
_symmetry.space_group_name_H-M   'P 1'
#
loop_
_entity.id
_entity.type
_entity.pdbx_description
1 polymer ?
#
loop_
_entity_poly.entity_id
_entity_poly.type
_entity_poly.pdbx_seq_one_letter_code
_entity_poly.pdbx_strand_id
1 'polypeptide(L)'
;MKFSDSIALLVLSAASTHAQGFGGYYGGNPYSGSNGDNNGDGDSGFGRGNFGGFELSTYRTKLIAHAVLATLAFGFFFPVGGIMIRLASFRGLWWIHGLFQIFAYILYIAAFALGVYMVTQSPIDNMLHNVHPIIGIILLVLIFFQPILGFLHHLMFKKYSRRTFWSYGHLWLGRIIITLGIINGGLGLRFARQFPLAPPSNGAIIGYSVAAGVMWLLYVISVIIGERRRSRVKEVAPPTYKEASETGSARSKHSRQEYA
;
A
#
# COMPACT_ATOMS: atom_id res chain seq x y z
N MET A 1 6.70 -14.62 22.53
CA MET A 1 6.26 -14.41 21.14
C MET A 1 7.11 -13.29 20.54
N LYS A 2 8.15 -13.62 19.76
CA LYS A 2 9.06 -12.66 19.10
C LYS A 2 8.96 -12.86 17.57
N PHE A 3 7.85 -12.45 16.98
CA PHE A 3 7.56 -12.62 15.53
C PHE A 3 7.36 -11.29 14.79
N SER A 4 7.42 -10.14 15.48
CA SER A 4 7.24 -8.81 14.89
C SER A 4 8.47 -8.29 14.15
N ASP A 5 9.66 -8.62 14.64
CA ASP A 5 10.88 -7.91 14.26
C ASP A 5 11.40 -8.39 12.90
N SER A 6 11.21 -9.67 12.57
CA SER A 6 11.68 -10.27 11.32
C SER A 6 10.92 -9.80 10.07
N ILE A 7 9.65 -9.42 10.21
CA ILE A 7 8.82 -9.00 9.07
C ILE A 7 9.07 -7.52 8.74
N ALA A 8 9.24 -6.68 9.75
CA ALA A 8 9.70 -5.31 9.57
C ALA A 8 11.10 -5.29 8.95
N LEU A 9 12.00 -6.18 9.37
CA LEU A 9 13.34 -6.33 8.78
C LEU A 9 13.31 -6.77 7.32
N LEU A 10 12.35 -7.59 6.88
CA LEU A 10 12.26 -8.05 5.48
C LEU A 10 11.71 -6.98 4.52
N VAL A 11 10.75 -6.18 4.98
CA VAL A 11 10.23 -5.02 4.22
C VAL A 11 11.25 -3.89 4.22
N LEU A 12 11.91 -3.66 5.35
CA LEU A 12 13.00 -2.70 5.46
C LEU A 12 14.24 -3.16 4.68
N SER A 13 14.52 -4.47 4.58
CA SER A 13 15.63 -5.00 3.78
C SER A 13 15.36 -4.85 2.29
N ALA A 14 14.12 -5.05 1.83
CA ALA A 14 13.75 -4.80 0.44
C ALA A 14 13.88 -3.31 0.10
N ALA A 15 13.43 -2.42 1.00
CA ALA A 15 13.62 -0.97 0.86
C ALA A 15 15.11 -0.56 0.94
N SER A 16 15.91 -1.20 1.81
CA SER A 16 17.33 -0.89 1.98
C SER A 16 18.20 -1.49 0.87
N THR A 17 17.83 -2.59 0.24
CA THR A 17 18.52 -3.08 -0.97
C THR A 17 18.43 -2.09 -2.13
N HIS A 18 17.44 -1.19 -2.14
CA HIS A 18 17.38 -0.07 -3.09
C HIS A 18 18.19 1.16 -2.64
N ALA A 19 18.44 1.31 -1.34
CA ALA A 19 19.22 2.41 -0.78
C ALA A 19 20.73 2.12 -0.68
N GLN A 20 21.13 0.85 -0.60
CA GLN A 20 22.52 0.42 -0.34
C GLN A 20 23.39 0.24 -1.61
N GLY A 21 22.92 0.67 -2.78
CA GLY A 21 23.71 0.69 -4.02
C GLY A 21 24.61 1.92 -4.21
N PHE A 22 24.85 2.71 -3.16
CA PHE A 22 25.75 3.87 -3.18
C PHE A 22 27.07 3.53 -2.48
N GLY A 23 27.95 2.87 -3.22
CA GLY A 23 29.33 2.58 -2.84
C GLY A 23 30.08 2.16 -4.11
N GLY A 24 30.96 3.03 -4.59
CA GLY A 24 31.45 3.04 -5.97
C GLY A 24 32.18 1.79 -6.43
N TYR A 25 32.07 1.52 -7.74
CA TYR A 25 33.09 0.82 -8.52
C TYR A 25 33.06 1.36 -9.95
N TYR A 26 34.26 1.69 -10.43
CA TYR A 26 34.57 2.28 -11.73
C TYR A 26 33.98 1.48 -12.90
N GLY A 27 33.24 2.14 -13.79
CA GLY A 27 32.82 1.62 -15.08
C GLY A 27 33.35 2.55 -16.18
N GLY A 28 34.43 2.12 -16.85
CA GLY A 28 35.09 2.86 -17.92
C GLY A 28 34.17 3.16 -19.10
N ASN A 29 34.35 4.36 -19.66
CA ASN A 29 33.67 4.83 -20.86
C ASN A 29 34.11 4.00 -22.09
N PRO A 30 33.20 3.41 -22.90
CA PRO A 30 33.58 2.56 -24.02
C PRO A 30 33.92 3.35 -25.31
N TYR A 31 34.02 4.68 -25.22
CA TYR A 31 34.43 5.55 -26.31
C TYR A 31 35.74 6.24 -25.95
N SER A 32 36.84 5.51 -26.07
CA SER A 32 38.19 6.06 -26.07
C SER A 32 38.97 5.32 -27.15
N GLY A 33 38.82 5.81 -28.38
CA GLY A 33 39.77 5.52 -29.45
C GLY A 33 41.07 6.21 -29.12
N SER A 34 42.14 5.44 -28.94
CA SER A 34 43.49 5.95 -28.77
C SER A 34 43.96 6.57 -30.08
N ASN A 35 44.28 7.86 -30.06
CA ASN A 35 45.15 8.50 -31.05
C ASN A 35 45.97 9.59 -30.34
N GLY A 36 47.27 9.62 -30.63
CA GLY A 36 48.29 10.32 -29.84
C GLY A 36 48.44 11.83 -30.09
N ASP A 37 49.19 12.40 -29.13
CA ASP A 37 50.13 13.52 -29.19
C ASP A 37 49.66 14.93 -29.60
N ASN A 38 49.62 15.88 -28.65
CA ASN A 38 50.67 16.90 -28.41
C ASN A 38 50.20 18.12 -27.57
N ASN A 39 51.18 18.70 -26.87
CA ASN A 39 51.20 19.90 -26.03
C ASN A 39 50.45 21.15 -26.54
N GLY A 40 49.99 21.99 -25.59
CA GLY A 40 49.85 23.44 -25.79
C GLY A 40 48.78 24.13 -24.94
N ASP A 41 49.22 24.83 -23.90
CA ASP A 41 48.68 26.03 -23.24
C ASP A 41 47.17 26.33 -23.13
N GLY A 42 46.77 26.53 -21.86
CA GLY A 42 46.01 27.66 -21.34
C GLY A 42 44.80 28.21 -22.11
N ASP A 43 43.60 27.86 -21.66
CA ASP A 43 42.50 28.83 -21.59
C ASP A 43 41.49 28.42 -20.50
N SER A 44 41.11 29.42 -19.71
CA SER A 44 40.03 29.43 -18.73
C SER A 44 38.66 29.29 -19.41
N GLY A 45 38.36 28.09 -19.92
CA GLY A 45 37.03 27.75 -20.39
C GLY A 45 36.16 27.29 -19.21
N PHE A 46 35.20 28.12 -18.80
CA PHE A 46 34.07 27.68 -17.98
C PHE A 46 33.47 26.42 -18.61
N GLY A 47 33.80 25.28 -17.99
CA GLY A 47 33.53 23.96 -18.51
C GLY A 47 32.03 23.77 -18.72
N ARG A 48 31.66 23.66 -19.99
CA ARG A 48 30.39 23.12 -20.46
C ARG A 48 30.37 21.62 -20.12
N GLY A 49 30.23 21.32 -18.84
CA GLY A 49 30.29 19.99 -18.26
C GLY A 49 28.94 19.55 -17.70
N ASN A 50 28.35 18.51 -18.29
CA ASN A 50 27.52 17.53 -17.60
C ASN A 50 26.15 17.94 -17.00
N PHE A 51 25.45 18.96 -17.51
CA PHE A 51 24.07 19.27 -17.08
C PHE A 51 23.07 18.11 -17.24
N GLY A 52 23.24 17.25 -18.26
CA GLY A 52 22.36 16.10 -18.48
C GLY A 52 22.51 14.96 -17.45
N GLY A 53 23.68 14.83 -16.82
CA GLY A 53 23.93 13.81 -15.80
C GLY A 53 23.27 14.13 -14.44
N PHE A 54 23.09 15.42 -14.15
CA PHE A 54 22.44 15.89 -12.92
C PHE A 54 20.91 15.69 -12.97
N GLU A 55 20.28 15.96 -14.11
CA GLU A 55 18.85 15.74 -14.31
C GLU A 55 18.49 14.25 -14.26
N LEU A 56 19.30 13.39 -14.90
CA LEU A 56 19.09 11.94 -14.90
C LEU A 56 19.25 11.31 -13.50
N SER A 57 20.25 11.75 -12.73
CA SER A 57 20.46 11.28 -11.35
C SER A 57 19.33 11.72 -10.41
N THR A 58 18.82 12.94 -10.62
CA THR A 58 17.66 13.47 -9.91
C THR A 58 16.39 12.68 -10.24
N TYR A 59 16.16 12.36 -11.52
CA TYR A 59 15.01 11.54 -11.95
C TYR A 59 15.06 10.14 -11.33
N ARG A 60 16.21 9.47 -11.37
CA ARG A 60 16.41 8.15 -10.75
C ARG A 60 16.14 8.17 -9.25
N THR A 61 16.58 9.22 -8.56
CA THR A 61 16.33 9.39 -7.12
C THR A 61 14.83 9.52 -6.83
N LYS A 62 14.10 10.32 -7.61
CA LYS A 62 12.64 10.48 -7.51
C LYS A 62 11.90 9.16 -7.79
N LEU A 63 12.36 8.37 -8.76
CA LEU A 63 11.81 7.05 -9.07
C LEU A 63 11.96 6.07 -7.91
N ILE A 64 13.14 5.99 -7.32
CA ILE A 64 13.39 5.14 -6.15
C ILE A 64 12.52 5.61 -4.97
N ALA A 65 12.46 6.92 -4.71
CA ALA A 65 11.62 7.48 -3.66
C ALA A 65 10.13 7.15 -3.86
N HIS A 66 9.60 7.27 -5.08
CA HIS A 66 8.24 6.86 -5.43
C HIS A 66 8.01 5.37 -5.08
N ALA A 67 8.90 4.49 -5.54
CA ALA A 67 8.76 3.04 -5.32
C ALA A 67 8.81 2.68 -3.83
N VAL A 68 9.73 3.28 -3.06
CA VAL A 68 9.86 3.04 -1.62
C VAL A 68 8.64 3.56 -0.86
N LEU A 69 8.21 4.79 -1.11
CA LEU A 69 7.04 5.38 -0.43
C LEU A 69 5.75 4.61 -0.73
N ALA A 70 5.52 4.24 -2.00
CA ALA A 70 4.36 3.44 -2.39
C ALA A 70 4.39 2.05 -1.75
N THR A 71 5.56 1.40 -1.70
CA THR A 71 5.74 0.09 -1.07
C THR A 71 5.53 0.15 0.44
N LEU A 72 6.03 1.18 1.13
CA LEU A 72 5.77 1.36 2.56
C LEU A 72 4.29 1.57 2.84
N ALA A 73 3.60 2.40 2.04
CA ALA A 73 2.18 2.64 2.22
C ALA A 73 1.36 1.34 2.03
N PHE A 74 1.45 0.71 0.87
CA PHE A 74 0.59 -0.43 0.50
C PHE A 74 1.12 -1.81 0.89
N GLY A 75 2.43 -2.00 0.91
CA GLY A 75 3.06 -3.25 1.31
C GLY A 75 3.14 -3.41 2.83
N PHE A 76 3.04 -2.32 3.60
CA PHE A 76 3.23 -2.36 5.05
C PHE A 76 2.14 -1.63 5.86
N PHE A 77 2.10 -0.29 5.84
CA PHE A 77 1.29 0.46 6.82
C PHE A 77 -0.22 0.22 6.69
N PHE A 78 -0.76 0.22 5.45
CA PHE A 78 -2.18 -0.08 5.22
C PHE A 78 -2.55 -1.51 5.68
N PRO A 79 -1.85 -2.58 5.24
CA PRO A 79 -2.07 -3.95 5.73
C PRO A 79 -1.97 -4.08 7.25
N VAL A 80 -0.89 -3.55 7.85
CA VAL A 80 -0.62 -3.66 9.30
C VAL A 80 -1.72 -2.98 10.10
N GLY A 81 -2.12 -1.76 9.73
CA GLY A 81 -3.20 -1.06 10.39
C GLY A 81 -4.54 -1.82 10.30
N GLY A 82 -4.79 -2.49 9.17
CA GLY A 82 -5.96 -3.37 8.99
C GLY A 82 -5.90 -4.67 9.80
N ILE A 83 -4.75 -5.31 9.89
CA ILE A 83 -4.54 -6.53 10.71
C ILE A 83 -4.75 -6.20 12.19
N MET A 84 -4.14 -5.12 12.66
CA MET A 84 -4.15 -4.70 14.05
C MET A 84 -5.56 -4.48 14.59
N ILE A 85 -6.43 -3.77 13.87
CA ILE A 85 -7.83 -3.51 14.28
C ILE A 85 -8.69 -4.80 14.33
N ARG A 86 -8.24 -5.88 13.68
CA ARG A 86 -8.95 -7.17 13.64
C ARG A 86 -8.48 -8.17 14.69
N LEU A 87 -7.19 -8.20 14.98
CA LEU A 87 -6.61 -9.19 15.89
C LEU A 87 -6.48 -8.69 17.33
N ALA A 88 -6.16 -7.41 17.52
CA ALA A 88 -6.02 -6.84 18.86
C ALA A 88 -7.39 -6.42 19.44
N SER A 89 -7.47 -6.33 20.77
CA SER A 89 -8.67 -5.90 21.47
C SER A 89 -8.31 -5.16 22.76
N PHE A 90 -8.14 -3.83 22.66
CA PHE A 90 -7.88 -2.95 23.81
C PHE A 90 -8.47 -1.54 23.58
N ARG A 91 -8.65 -0.77 24.67
CA ARG A 91 -9.15 0.61 24.63
C ARG A 91 -8.16 1.51 23.88
N GLY A 92 -8.61 2.17 22.81
CA GLY A 92 -7.79 3.06 21.99
C GLY A 92 -7.28 2.48 20.67
N LEU A 93 -7.56 1.21 20.36
CA LEU A 93 -7.11 0.55 19.13
C LEU A 93 -7.54 1.29 17.83
N TRP A 94 -8.73 1.92 17.84
CA TRP A 94 -9.23 2.70 16.71
C TRP A 94 -8.39 3.95 16.41
N TRP A 95 -7.82 4.59 17.44
CA TRP A 95 -6.90 5.73 17.27
C TRP A 95 -5.59 5.28 16.64
N ILE A 96 -5.02 4.17 17.11
CA ILE A 96 -3.78 3.63 16.53
C ILE A 96 -4.01 3.18 15.09
N HIS A 97 -5.16 2.54 14.81
CA HIS A 97 -5.56 2.22 13.44
C HIS A 97 -5.61 3.48 12.59
N GLY A 98 -6.35 4.51 13.02
CA GLY A 98 -6.46 5.79 12.32
C GLY A 98 -5.12 6.46 12.06
N LEU A 99 -4.21 6.45 13.05
CA LEU A 99 -2.86 7.00 12.92
C LEU A 99 -2.06 6.28 11.84
N PHE A 100 -2.06 4.94 11.84
CA PHE A 100 -1.42 4.15 10.78
C PHE A 100 -2.03 4.43 9.40
N GLN A 101 -3.36 4.57 9.31
CA GLN A 101 -4.03 4.86 8.04
C GLN A 101 -3.68 6.26 7.51
N ILE A 102 -3.68 7.29 8.38
CA ILE A 102 -3.34 8.67 8.00
C ILE A 102 -1.88 8.75 7.57
N PHE A 103 -0.98 8.11 8.32
CA PHE A 103 0.45 8.09 7.97
C PHE A 103 0.68 7.40 6.62
N ALA A 104 0.08 6.23 6.40
CA ALA A 104 0.13 5.54 5.12
C ALA A 104 -0.42 6.39 3.96
N TYR A 105 -1.49 7.14 4.22
CA TYR A 105 -2.10 8.02 3.23
C TYR A 105 -1.17 9.17 2.83
N ILE A 106 -0.52 9.81 3.79
CA ILE A 106 0.48 10.87 3.52
C ILE A 106 1.64 10.31 2.68
N LEU A 107 2.18 9.14 3.06
CA LEU A 107 3.23 8.48 2.27
C LEU A 107 2.76 8.20 0.84
N TYR A 108 1.52 7.75 0.65
CA TYR A 108 0.99 7.46 -0.67
C TYR A 108 0.74 8.73 -1.50
N ILE A 109 0.28 9.83 -0.89
CA ILE A 109 0.17 11.13 -1.59
C ILE A 109 1.55 11.58 -2.08
N ALA A 110 2.58 11.49 -1.24
CA ALA A 110 3.95 11.83 -1.63
C ALA A 110 4.45 10.94 -2.77
N ALA A 111 4.22 9.62 -2.68
CA ALA A 111 4.54 8.70 -3.76
C ALA A 111 3.80 9.07 -5.06
N PHE A 112 2.50 9.31 -4.99
CA PHE A 112 1.67 9.66 -6.13
C PHE A 112 2.14 10.97 -6.79
N ALA A 113 2.45 12.00 -5.99
CA ALA A 113 2.98 13.27 -6.49
C ALA A 113 4.30 13.09 -7.25
N LEU A 114 5.21 12.25 -6.74
CA LEU A 114 6.44 11.88 -7.47
C LEU A 114 6.12 11.13 -8.77
N GLY A 115 5.12 10.26 -8.78
CA GLY A 115 4.64 9.56 -9.98
C GLY A 115 4.14 10.52 -11.06
N VAL A 116 3.30 11.48 -10.68
CA VAL A 116 2.80 12.53 -11.58
C VAL A 116 3.96 13.36 -12.12
N TYR A 117 4.88 13.79 -11.25
CA TYR A 117 6.07 14.54 -11.67
C TYR A 117 6.91 13.75 -12.69
N MET A 118 7.15 12.46 -12.47
CA MET A 118 7.92 11.63 -13.41
C MET A 118 7.24 11.48 -14.77
N VAL A 119 5.91 11.44 -14.81
CA VAL A 119 5.15 11.41 -16.06
C VAL A 119 5.24 12.75 -16.79
N THR A 120 5.10 13.88 -16.10
CA THR A 120 5.08 15.21 -16.76
C THR A 120 6.45 15.66 -17.25
N GLN A 121 7.52 15.14 -16.67
CA GLN A 121 8.90 15.46 -17.07
C GLN A 121 9.52 14.44 -18.02
N SER A 122 8.85 13.32 -18.27
CA SER A 122 9.37 12.29 -19.17
C SER A 122 9.15 12.69 -20.63
N PRO A 123 10.15 12.57 -21.51
CA PRO A 123 9.98 12.72 -22.96
C PRO A 123 9.24 11.52 -23.59
N ILE A 124 8.84 10.53 -22.78
CA ILE A 124 8.17 9.31 -23.24
C ILE A 124 6.66 9.54 -23.29
N ASP A 125 6.13 9.58 -24.50
CA ASP A 125 4.69 9.63 -24.73
C ASP A 125 3.99 8.38 -24.16
N ASN A 126 2.75 8.54 -23.72
CA ASN A 126 1.85 7.45 -23.30
C ASN A 126 2.20 6.72 -21.99
N MET A 127 3.06 7.26 -21.11
CA MET A 127 3.30 6.65 -19.80
C MET A 127 2.00 6.44 -19.00
N LEU A 128 1.03 7.35 -19.10
CA LEU A 128 -0.28 7.27 -18.43
C LEU A 128 -1.20 6.16 -18.95
N HIS A 129 -0.98 5.64 -20.16
CA HIS A 129 -1.79 4.55 -20.72
C HIS A 129 -1.43 3.17 -20.15
N ASN A 130 -0.40 3.11 -19.29
CA ASN A 130 -0.02 1.88 -18.63
C ASN A 130 -0.94 1.56 -17.46
N VAL A 131 -1.09 0.26 -17.21
CA VAL A 131 -1.99 -0.24 -16.17
C VAL A 131 -1.59 0.26 -14.78
N HIS A 132 -0.29 0.43 -14.50
CA HIS A 132 0.19 0.87 -13.18
C HIS A 132 -0.25 2.31 -12.82
N PRO A 133 0.00 3.34 -13.65
CA PRO A 133 -0.53 4.69 -13.38
C PRO A 133 -2.05 4.75 -13.28
N ILE A 134 -2.78 4.03 -14.15
CA ILE A 134 -4.26 3.99 -14.14
C ILE A 134 -4.77 3.44 -12.81
N ILE A 135 -4.27 2.28 -12.37
CA ILE A 135 -4.64 1.70 -11.08
C ILE A 135 -4.20 2.60 -9.93
N GLY A 136 -3.03 3.25 -10.03
CA GLY A 136 -2.54 4.21 -9.03
C GLY A 136 -3.49 5.39 -8.81
N ILE A 137 -4.03 5.96 -9.89
CA ILE A 137 -5.03 7.03 -9.83
C ILE A 137 -6.33 6.53 -9.19
N ILE A 138 -6.83 5.37 -9.62
CA ILE A 138 -8.02 4.76 -9.03
C ILE A 138 -7.82 4.55 -7.52
N LEU A 139 -6.68 4.03 -7.09
CA LEU A 139 -6.35 3.84 -5.68
C LEU A 139 -6.37 5.14 -4.88
N LEU A 140 -5.84 6.24 -5.44
CA LEU A 140 -5.87 7.55 -4.78
C LEU A 140 -7.31 8.01 -4.53
N VAL A 141 -8.16 7.89 -5.56
CA VAL A 141 -9.59 8.25 -5.47
C VAL A 141 -10.31 7.37 -4.44
N LEU A 142 -10.08 6.06 -4.47
CA LEU A 142 -10.72 5.14 -3.52
C LEU A 142 -10.27 5.37 -2.07
N ILE A 143 -8.99 5.65 -1.84
CA ILE A 143 -8.48 5.97 -0.51
C ILE A 143 -9.01 7.31 -0.01
N PHE A 144 -9.21 8.30 -0.86
CA PHE A 144 -9.80 9.58 -0.44
C PHE A 144 -11.15 9.39 0.27
N PHE A 145 -11.99 8.45 -0.21
CA PHE A 145 -13.28 8.15 0.43
C PHE A 145 -13.16 7.30 1.70
N GLN A 146 -12.05 6.58 1.92
CA GLN A 146 -11.89 5.68 3.06
C GLN A 146 -11.98 6.37 4.44
N PRO A 147 -11.29 7.50 4.71
CA PRO A 147 -11.40 8.21 5.97
C PRO A 147 -12.83 8.71 6.25
N ILE A 148 -13.53 9.19 5.23
CA ILE A 148 -14.92 9.65 5.34
C ILE A 148 -15.82 8.49 5.77
N LEU A 149 -15.71 7.35 5.07
CA LEU A 149 -16.44 6.13 5.40
C LEU A 149 -16.05 5.56 6.77
N GLY A 150 -14.78 5.66 7.15
CA GLY A 150 -14.26 5.22 8.45
C GLY A 150 -14.80 6.05 9.61
N PHE A 151 -14.87 7.37 9.43
CA PHE A 151 -15.46 8.28 10.41
C PHE A 151 -16.96 8.01 10.59
N LEU A 152 -17.71 7.92 9.49
CA LEU A 152 -19.13 7.56 9.50
C LEU A 152 -19.36 6.17 10.14
N HIS A 153 -18.52 5.19 9.79
CA HIS A 153 -18.55 3.86 10.40
C HIS A 153 -18.39 3.95 11.91
N HIS A 154 -17.41 4.70 12.40
CA HIS A 154 -17.14 4.82 13.83
C HIS A 154 -18.31 5.50 14.58
N LEU A 155 -18.82 6.62 14.06
CA LEU A 155 -19.97 7.32 14.66
C LEU A 155 -21.20 6.41 14.74
N MET A 156 -21.51 5.71 13.65
CA MET A 156 -22.68 4.84 13.57
C MET A 156 -22.51 3.58 14.40
N PHE A 157 -21.31 3.02 14.49
CA PHE A 157 -21.02 1.87 15.34
C PHE A 157 -21.14 2.23 16.83
N LYS A 158 -20.67 3.42 17.22
CA LYS A 158 -20.84 3.94 18.59
C LYS A 158 -22.32 4.15 18.93
N LYS A 159 -23.14 4.61 17.97
CA LYS A 159 -24.56 4.89 18.18
C LYS A 159 -25.45 3.64 18.19
N TYR A 160 -25.22 2.69 17.29
CA TYR A 160 -26.14 1.56 17.07
C TYR A 160 -25.59 0.19 17.48
N SER A 161 -24.30 0.09 17.83
CA SER A 161 -23.61 -1.16 18.20
C SER A 161 -23.75 -2.32 17.18
N ARG A 162 -24.17 -2.00 15.94
CA ARG A 162 -24.39 -2.95 14.84
C ARG A 162 -23.76 -2.45 13.55
N ARG A 163 -23.48 -3.37 12.61
CA ARG A 163 -23.00 -2.99 11.26
C ARG A 163 -24.12 -2.23 10.54
N THR A 164 -23.82 -1.02 10.12
CA THR A 164 -24.66 -0.24 9.21
C THR A 164 -24.15 -0.40 7.77
N PHE A 165 -24.89 0.08 6.79
CA PHE A 165 -24.46 0.07 5.38
C PHE A 165 -23.06 0.66 5.20
N TRP A 166 -22.77 1.78 5.87
CA TRP A 166 -21.46 2.44 5.91
C TRP A 166 -20.34 1.55 6.47
N SER A 167 -20.66 0.68 7.44
CA SER A 167 -19.70 -0.30 7.96
C SER A 167 -19.28 -1.32 6.90
N TYR A 168 -20.23 -1.80 6.09
CA TYR A 168 -19.91 -2.73 5.01
C TYR A 168 -19.11 -2.05 3.90
N GLY A 169 -19.49 -0.83 3.53
CA GLY A 169 -18.76 -0.02 2.56
C GLY A 169 -17.29 0.18 2.96
N HIS A 170 -17.04 0.66 4.19
CA HIS A 170 -15.68 0.86 4.70
C HIS A 170 -14.86 -0.45 4.68
N LEU A 171 -15.42 -1.55 5.19
CA LEU A 171 -14.75 -2.84 5.30
C LEU A 171 -14.40 -3.46 3.93
N TRP A 172 -15.36 -3.50 2.99
CA TRP A 172 -15.13 -4.10 1.68
C TRP A 172 -14.22 -3.23 0.82
N LEU A 173 -14.44 -1.92 0.82
CA LEU A 173 -13.61 -1.00 0.06
C LEU A 173 -12.15 -1.05 0.56
N GLY A 174 -11.92 -1.15 1.88
CA GLY A 174 -10.57 -1.30 2.43
C GLY A 174 -9.88 -2.61 2.01
N ARG A 175 -10.62 -3.72 1.85
CA ARG A 175 -10.07 -5.00 1.36
C ARG A 175 -9.66 -4.91 -0.10
N ILE A 176 -10.49 -4.26 -0.93
CA ILE A 176 -10.23 -4.05 -2.36
C ILE A 176 -9.00 -3.15 -2.53
N ILE A 177 -8.95 -2.01 -1.84
CA ILE A 177 -7.84 -1.05 -1.90
C ILE A 177 -6.50 -1.71 -1.53
N ILE A 178 -6.44 -2.46 -0.43
CA ILE A 178 -5.17 -3.08 0.00
C ILE A 178 -4.69 -4.11 -1.01
N THR A 179 -5.61 -4.94 -1.52
CA THR A 179 -5.26 -5.96 -2.52
C THR A 179 -4.82 -5.33 -3.83
N LEU A 180 -5.57 -4.36 -4.35
CA LEU A 180 -5.22 -3.64 -5.57
C LEU A 180 -3.91 -2.86 -5.43
N GLY A 181 -3.64 -2.27 -4.26
CA GLY A 181 -2.39 -1.55 -4.00
C GLY A 181 -1.16 -2.45 -4.03
N ILE A 182 -1.25 -3.65 -3.45
CA ILE A 182 -0.18 -4.65 -3.52
C ILE A 182 0.03 -5.13 -4.96
N ILE A 183 -1.04 -5.41 -5.70
CA ILE A 183 -0.93 -5.77 -7.12
C ILE A 183 -0.29 -4.61 -7.90
N ASN A 184 -0.70 -3.36 -7.62
CA ASN A 184 -0.20 -2.19 -8.31
C ASN A 184 1.29 -1.96 -8.08
N GLY A 185 1.82 -2.23 -6.89
CA GLY A 185 3.26 -2.15 -6.64
C GLY A 185 4.05 -3.17 -7.46
N GLY A 186 3.54 -4.40 -7.60
CA GLY A 186 4.12 -5.41 -8.49
C GLY A 186 4.07 -5.00 -9.97
N LEU A 187 2.96 -4.40 -10.41
CA LEU A 187 2.84 -3.82 -11.75
C LEU A 187 3.80 -2.65 -11.96
N GLY A 188 4.05 -1.83 -10.94
CA GLY A 188 5.02 -0.74 -10.96
C GLY A 188 6.45 -1.23 -11.19
N LEU A 189 6.84 -2.33 -10.54
CA LEU A 189 8.14 -2.97 -10.77
C LEU A 189 8.26 -3.54 -12.19
N ARG A 190 7.19 -4.16 -12.71
CA ARG A 190 7.14 -4.62 -14.10
C ARG A 190 7.25 -3.44 -15.08
N PHE A 191 6.56 -2.34 -14.80
CA PHE A 191 6.59 -1.13 -15.61
C PHE A 191 7.99 -0.49 -15.61
N ALA A 192 8.64 -0.43 -14.46
CA ALA A 192 10.01 0.09 -14.33
C ALA A 192 11.06 -0.74 -15.09
N ARG A 193 10.83 -2.04 -15.34
CA ARG A 193 11.71 -2.84 -16.22
C ARG A 193 11.65 -2.44 -17.68
N GLN A 194 10.53 -1.88 -18.14
CA GLN A 194 10.35 -1.48 -19.52
C GLN A 194 11.08 -0.17 -19.84
N PHE A 195 11.51 0.59 -18.82
CA PHE A 195 12.28 1.81 -18.98
C PHE A 195 13.68 1.68 -18.38
N PRO A 196 14.75 1.71 -19.19
CA PRO A 196 16.12 1.47 -18.73
C PRO A 196 16.74 2.61 -17.90
N LEU A 197 15.94 3.57 -17.39
CA LEU A 197 16.44 4.69 -16.58
C LEU A 197 16.89 4.23 -15.18
N ALA A 198 16.19 3.26 -14.60
CA ALA A 198 16.53 2.67 -13.31
C ALA A 198 15.88 1.28 -13.18
N PRO A 199 16.32 0.28 -13.96
CA PRO A 199 15.71 -1.03 -13.94
C PRO A 199 15.82 -1.65 -12.54
N PRO A 200 14.72 -2.12 -11.94
CA PRO A 200 14.77 -2.80 -10.65
C PRO A 200 15.58 -4.09 -10.78
N SER A 201 16.47 -4.32 -9.81
CA SER A 201 17.26 -5.56 -9.76
C SER A 201 16.36 -6.78 -9.60
N ASN A 202 16.83 -7.95 -10.03
CA ASN A 202 16.10 -9.20 -9.80
C ASN A 202 15.88 -9.45 -8.29
N GLY A 203 16.86 -9.09 -7.45
CA GLY A 203 16.73 -9.17 -5.99
C GLY A 203 15.63 -8.28 -5.44
N ALA A 204 15.50 -7.05 -5.94
CA ALA A 204 14.42 -6.15 -5.55
C ALA A 204 13.03 -6.70 -5.87
N ILE A 205 12.88 -7.29 -7.06
CA ILE A 205 11.59 -7.85 -7.50
C ILE A 205 11.25 -9.08 -6.68
N ILE A 206 12.20 -9.98 -6.48
CA ILE A 206 12.00 -11.17 -5.64
C ILE A 206 11.68 -10.75 -4.21
N GLY A 207 12.44 -9.80 -3.65
CA GLY A 207 12.23 -9.28 -2.31
C GLY A 207 10.85 -8.68 -2.12
N TYR A 208 10.43 -7.80 -3.05
CA TYR A 208 9.08 -7.25 -3.04
C TYR A 208 8.01 -8.34 -3.16
N SER A 209 8.11 -9.24 -4.15
CA SER A 209 7.11 -10.28 -4.38
C SER A 209 6.92 -11.19 -3.18
N VAL A 210 8.01 -11.62 -2.53
CA VAL A 210 7.96 -12.46 -1.33
C VAL A 210 7.37 -11.67 -0.16
N ALA A 211 7.88 -10.48 0.13
CA ALA A 211 7.41 -9.67 1.26
C ALA A 211 5.93 -9.29 1.11
N ALA A 212 5.53 -8.82 -0.07
CA ALA A 212 4.16 -8.44 -0.37
C ALA A 212 3.21 -9.65 -0.35
N GLY A 213 3.64 -10.81 -0.85
CA GLY A 213 2.87 -12.05 -0.81
C GLY A 213 2.62 -12.54 0.63
N VAL A 214 3.66 -12.54 1.47
CA VAL A 214 3.55 -12.88 2.89
C VAL A 214 2.64 -11.89 3.62
N MET A 215 2.83 -10.59 3.41
CA MET A 215 2.00 -9.56 4.04
C MET A 215 0.53 -9.66 3.63
N TRP A 216 0.25 -9.91 2.35
CA TRP A 216 -1.11 -10.11 1.86
C TRP A 216 -1.74 -11.37 2.47
N LEU A 217 -0.99 -12.48 2.57
CA LEU A 217 -1.48 -13.70 3.20
C LEU A 217 -1.82 -13.48 4.68
N LEU A 218 -0.95 -12.82 5.44
CA LEU A 218 -1.20 -12.45 6.84
C LEU A 218 -2.44 -11.55 6.97
N TYR A 219 -2.59 -10.60 6.04
CA TYR A 219 -3.76 -9.74 5.97
C TYR A 219 -5.04 -10.55 5.75
N VAL A 220 -5.08 -11.45 4.77
CA VAL A 220 -6.24 -12.30 4.47
C VAL A 220 -6.57 -13.22 5.64
N ILE A 221 -5.58 -13.86 6.24
CA ILE A 221 -5.76 -14.68 7.45
C ILE A 221 -6.39 -13.84 8.57
N SER A 222 -5.90 -12.61 8.80
CA SER A 222 -6.47 -11.71 9.81
C SER A 222 -7.95 -11.37 9.53
N VAL A 223 -8.32 -11.20 8.26
CA VAL A 223 -9.69 -10.94 7.83
C VAL A 223 -10.58 -12.14 8.14
N ILE A 224 -10.13 -13.35 7.81
CA ILE A 224 -10.89 -14.59 8.05
C ILE A 224 -11.08 -14.82 9.56
N ILE A 225 -10.01 -14.71 10.35
CA ILE A 225 -10.07 -14.88 11.81
C ILE A 225 -10.99 -13.82 12.43
N GLY A 226 -10.83 -12.55 12.03
CA GLY A 226 -11.64 -11.44 12.53
C GLY A 226 -13.13 -11.61 12.24
N GLU A 227 -13.51 -12.11 11.06
CA GLU A 227 -14.90 -12.38 10.72
C GLU A 227 -15.46 -13.58 11.50
N ARG A 228 -14.70 -14.69 11.59
CA ARG A 228 -15.10 -15.88 12.36
C ARG A 228 -15.32 -15.58 13.85
N ARG A 229 -14.43 -14.81 14.48
CA ARG A 229 -14.56 -14.43 15.90
C ARG A 229 -15.84 -13.63 16.14
N ARG A 230 -16.21 -12.74 15.21
CA ARG A 230 -17.43 -11.91 15.34
C ARG A 230 -18.70 -12.70 15.05
N SER A 231 -18.68 -13.66 14.12
CA SER A 231 -19.84 -14.54 13.88
C SER A 231 -20.16 -15.38 15.12
N ARG A 232 -19.15 -15.94 15.80
CA ARG A 232 -19.35 -16.70 17.05
C ARG A 232 -19.95 -15.85 18.18
N VAL A 233 -19.54 -14.58 18.30
CA VAL A 233 -20.11 -13.67 19.31
C VAL A 233 -21.59 -13.38 19.05
N LYS A 234 -22.02 -13.30 17.79
CA LYS A 234 -23.45 -13.13 17.46
C LYS A 234 -24.29 -14.37 17.79
N GLU A 235 -23.73 -15.57 17.58
CA GLU A 235 -24.41 -16.84 17.85
C GLU A 235 -24.63 -17.08 19.36
N VAL A 236 -23.69 -16.63 20.19
CA VAL A 236 -23.76 -16.79 21.66
C VAL A 236 -24.55 -15.66 22.34
N ALA A 237 -24.76 -14.53 21.67
CA ALA A 237 -25.53 -13.42 22.24
C ALA A 237 -27.04 -13.74 22.26
N PRO A 238 -27.76 -13.47 23.37
CA PRO A 238 -29.20 -13.71 23.43
C PRO A 238 -29.94 -12.87 22.36
N PRO A 239 -31.06 -13.39 21.80
CA PRO A 239 -31.77 -12.75 20.72
C PRO A 239 -32.19 -11.34 21.10
N THR A 240 -32.10 -10.41 20.13
CA THR A 240 -32.52 -9.02 20.36
C THR A 240 -34.02 -9.02 20.65
N TYR A 241 -34.48 -8.22 21.62
CA TYR A 241 -35.86 -8.20 22.14
C TYR A 241 -36.98 -8.23 21.06
N LYS A 242 -36.73 -7.70 19.86
CA LYS A 242 -37.65 -7.81 18.71
C LYS A 242 -37.82 -9.25 18.20
N GLU A 243 -36.74 -10.00 18.02
CA GLU A 243 -36.80 -11.41 17.60
C GLU A 243 -37.42 -12.31 18.69
N ALA A 244 -37.14 -12.03 19.96
CA ALA A 244 -37.75 -12.74 21.09
C ALA A 244 -39.26 -12.52 21.16
N SER A 245 -39.73 -11.31 20.80
CA SER A 245 -41.17 -10.99 20.76
C SER A 245 -41.89 -11.64 19.58
N GLU A 246 -41.24 -11.72 18.40
CA GLU A 246 -41.80 -12.35 17.21
C GLU A 246 -41.82 -13.88 17.33
N THR A 247 -40.74 -14.49 17.85
CA THR A 247 -40.69 -15.93 18.12
C THR A 247 -41.63 -16.33 19.26
N GLY A 248 -41.73 -15.52 20.31
CA GLY A 248 -42.71 -15.71 21.38
C GLY A 248 -44.17 -15.61 20.90
N SER A 249 -44.46 -14.64 20.02
CA SER A 249 -45.78 -14.48 19.40
C SER A 249 -46.13 -15.62 18.44
N ALA A 250 -45.17 -16.08 17.63
CA ALA A 250 -45.34 -17.21 16.73
C ALA A 250 -45.57 -18.53 17.48
N ARG A 251 -44.81 -18.78 18.55
CA ARG A 251 -44.97 -19.97 19.41
C ARG A 251 -46.31 -19.97 20.15
N SER A 252 -46.78 -18.81 20.61
CA SER A 252 -48.09 -18.62 21.25
C SER A 252 -49.25 -18.88 20.27
N LYS A 253 -49.13 -18.47 19.01
CA LYS A 253 -50.14 -18.76 17.98
C LYS A 253 -50.21 -20.25 17.64
N HIS A 254 -49.06 -20.91 17.52
CA HIS A 254 -49.01 -22.34 17.21
C HIS A 254 -49.62 -23.18 18.36
N SER A 255 -49.32 -22.84 19.62
CA SER A 255 -49.91 -23.56 20.75
C SER A 255 -51.42 -23.34 20.89
N ARG A 256 -51.99 -22.25 20.37
CA ARG A 256 -53.46 -22.06 20.40
C ARG A 256 -54.20 -22.85 19.33
N GLN A 257 -53.54 -23.23 18.24
CA GLN A 257 -54.15 -24.00 17.16
C GLN A 257 -54.17 -25.52 17.46
N GLU A 258 -53.35 -25.99 18.40
CA GLU A 258 -53.25 -27.41 18.75
C GLU A 258 -54.31 -27.88 19.76
N TYR A 259 -55.08 -26.95 20.37
CA TYR A 259 -56.12 -27.24 21.37
C TYR A 259 -57.52 -26.76 20.95
N ALA A 260 -57.74 -26.46 19.66
CA ALA A 260 -59.05 -26.15 19.08
C ALA A 260 -59.48 -27.26 18.13
#